data_AF-A0AAU2GAX6-F1
#
_entry.id   AF-A0AAU2GAX6-F1
#
_cell.length_a   1.000
_cell.length_b   1.000
_cell.length_c   1.000
_cell.angle_alpha   90.00
_cell.angle_beta   90.00
_cell.angle_gamma   90.00
#
_symmetry.space_group_name_H-M   'P 1'
#
loop_
_entity.id
_entity.type
_entity.pdbx_description
1 polymer ?
#
loop_
_entity_poly.entity_id
_entity_poly.type
_entity_poly.pdbx_seq_one_letter_code
_entity_poly.pdbx_strand_id
1 'polypeptide(L)' 'MQVWRDGRTAALNASDAMREVLASLGLPESAYAAIRPQVTPRGQPLVHLGSIPAAHVEQIAEALRSTRTHRERDSGALPT' A
#
# COMPACT_ATOMS: atom_id res chain seq x y z
N MET A 1 -15.29 -15.05 -16.84
CA MET A 1 -15.61 -15.03 -15.39
C MET A 1 -14.41 -15.31 -14.49
N GLN A 2 -13.59 -16.33 -14.76
CA GLN A 2 -12.47 -16.69 -13.87
C GLN A 2 -11.45 -15.56 -13.68
N VAL A 3 -10.91 -15.01 -14.78
CA VAL A 3 -9.95 -13.88 -14.76
C VAL A 3 -10.45 -12.69 -13.93
N TRP A 4 -11.74 -12.36 -14.04
CA TRP A 4 -12.32 -11.26 -13.28
C TRP A 4 -12.39 -11.57 -11.78
N ARG A 5 -12.73 -12.81 -11.41
CA ARG A 5 -12.76 -13.25 -9.99
C ARG A 5 -11.37 -13.23 -9.38
N ASP A 6 -10.39 -13.75 -10.10
CA ASP A 6 -9.00 -13.78 -9.64
C ASP A 6 -8.47 -12.34 -9.47
N GLY A 7 -8.75 -11.45 -10.43
CA GLY A 7 -8.46 -10.03 -10.31
C GLY A 7 -9.17 -9.37 -9.12
N ARG A 8 -10.44 -9.73 -8.85
CA ARG A 8 -11.20 -9.18 -7.71
C ARG A 8 -10.60 -9.59 -6.36
N THR A 9 -10.16 -10.84 -6.24
CA THR A 9 -9.46 -11.36 -5.06
C THR A 9 -8.11 -10.67 -4.88
N ALA A 10 -7.31 -10.55 -5.95
CA ALA A 10 -6.01 -9.86 -5.89
C ALA A 10 -6.15 -8.40 -5.46
N ALA A 11 -7.13 -7.68 -6.02
CA ALA A 11 -7.40 -6.29 -5.63
C ALA A 11 -7.86 -6.17 -4.17
N LEU A 12 -8.66 -7.11 -3.67
CA LEU A 12 -9.10 -7.14 -2.27
C LEU A 12 -7.90 -7.30 -1.34
N ASN A 13 -7.10 -8.35 -1.56
CA ASN A 13 -5.92 -8.62 -0.75
C ASN A 13 -4.95 -7.44 -0.74
N ALA A 14 -4.72 -6.81 -1.89
CA ALA A 14 -3.86 -5.61 -1.98
C ALA A 14 -4.45 -4.41 -1.22
N SER A 15 -5.78 -4.25 -1.23
CA SER A 15 -6.44 -3.19 -0.47
C SER A 15 -6.30 -3.43 1.03
N ASP A 16 -6.47 -4.67 1.48
CA ASP A 16 -6.41 -5.04 2.90
C ASP A 16 -4.98 -4.89 3.43
N ALA A 17 -3.98 -5.38 2.70
CA ALA A 17 -2.58 -5.17 3.02
C ALA A 17 -2.21 -3.68 3.15
N MET A 18 -2.76 -2.83 2.27
CA MET A 18 -2.51 -1.39 2.37
C MET A 18 -3.15 -0.80 3.64
N ARG A 19 -4.37 -1.20 4.00
CA ARG A 19 -5.00 -0.73 5.24
C ARG A 19 -4.23 -1.19 6.48
N GLU A 20 -3.76 -2.43 6.50
CA GLU A 20 -2.94 -2.98 7.59
C GLU A 20 -1.65 -2.18 7.78
N VAL A 21 -0.95 -1.83 6.70
CA VAL A 21 0.26 -1.00 6.77
C VAL A 21 -0.07 0.41 7.27
N LEU A 22 -1.14 1.04 6.79
CA LEU A 22 -1.51 2.37 7.27
C LEU A 22 -1.94 2.36 8.74
N ALA A 23 -2.62 1.31 9.18
CA ALA A 23 -2.96 1.09 10.58
C ALA A 23 -1.70 0.90 11.45
N SER A 24 -0.71 0.14 10.97
CA SER A 24 0.54 -0.08 11.73
C SER A 24 1.41 1.17 11.82
N LEU A 25 1.27 2.11 10.88
CA LEU A 25 1.84 3.46 10.96
C LEU A 25 1.09 4.38 11.94
N GLY A 26 0.00 3.91 12.55
CA GLY A 26 -0.80 4.67 13.52
C GLY A 26 -1.75 5.68 12.90
N LEU A 27 -2.04 5.59 11.60
CA LEU A 27 -3.02 6.47 10.96
C LEU A 27 -4.43 6.08 11.40
N PRO A 28 -5.34 7.06 11.61
CA PRO A 28 -6.73 6.76 11.92
C PRO A 28 -7.43 6.11 10.73
N GLU A 29 -8.38 5.20 10.97
CA GLU A 29 -9.11 4.50 9.91
C GLU A 29 -9.79 5.44 8.91
N SER A 30 -10.27 6.58 9.39
CA SER A 30 -10.86 7.63 8.55
C SER A 30 -9.92 8.16 7.46
N ALA A 31 -8.59 8.05 7.64
CA ALA A 31 -7.60 8.47 6.65
C ALA A 31 -7.52 7.51 5.44
N TYR A 32 -7.94 6.26 5.59
CA TYR A 32 -7.85 5.22 4.56
C TYR A 32 -9.15 4.45 4.32
N ALA A 33 -10.26 4.89 4.90
CA ALA A 33 -11.58 4.31 4.68
C ALA A 33 -12.00 4.34 3.20
N ALA A 34 -11.46 5.27 2.40
CA ALA A 34 -11.73 5.38 0.96
C ALA A 34 -11.00 4.34 0.10
N ILE A 35 -10.04 3.59 0.68
CA ILE A 35 -9.34 2.51 -0.02
C ILE A 35 -10.36 1.47 -0.46
N ARG A 36 -10.37 1.17 -1.76
CA ARG A 36 -11.23 0.11 -2.29
C ARG A 36 -10.59 -0.65 -3.46
N PRO A 37 -10.88 -1.95 -3.56
CA PRO A 37 -10.46 -2.74 -4.71
C PRO A 37 -11.24 -2.35 -5.96
N GLN A 38 -10.55 -2.30 -7.10
CA GLN A 38 -11.16 -2.13 -8.41
C GLN A 38 -10.63 -3.19 -9.38
N VAL A 39 -11.45 -3.57 -10.35
CA VAL A 39 -11.05 -4.47 -11.43
C VAL A 39 -11.50 -3.82 -12.73
N THR A 40 -10.58 -3.66 -13.68
CA THR A 40 -10.93 -3.11 -14.99
C THR A 40 -11.83 -4.09 -15.77
N PRO A 41 -12.51 -3.64 -16.84
CA PRO A 41 -13.26 -4.56 -17.71
C PRO A 41 -12.41 -5.70 -18.29
N ARG A 42 -11.08 -5.50 -18.41
CA ARG A 42 -10.11 -6.51 -18.89
C ARG A 42 -9.63 -7.46 -17.79
N GLY A 43 -10.11 -7.33 -16.56
CA GLY A 43 -9.72 -8.19 -15.44
C GLY A 43 -8.46 -7.74 -14.70
N GLN A 44 -7.91 -6.56 -15.01
CA GLN A 44 -6.73 -6.05 -14.32
C GLN A 44 -7.09 -5.60 -12.90
N PRO A 45 -6.42 -6.11 -11.84
CA PRO A 45 -6.64 -5.68 -10.47
C PRO A 45 -5.99 -4.31 -10.22
N LEU A 46 -6.71 -3.43 -9.53
CA LEU A 46 -6.27 -2.09 -9.12
C LEU A 46 -6.73 -1.81 -7.70
N VAL A 47 -6.04 -0.89 -7.01
CA VAL A 47 -6.47 -0.35 -5.72
C VAL A 47 -6.67 1.15 -5.86
N HIS A 48 -7.86 1.63 -5.53
CA HIS A 48 -8.15 3.05 -5.46
C HIS A 48 -7.95 3.53 -4.05
N LEU A 49 -6.99 4.43 -3.83
CA LEU A 49 -6.65 4.93 -2.49
C LEU A 49 -7.60 6.06 -2.03
N GLY A 50 -8.15 6.82 -2.97
CA GLY A 50 -8.94 8.01 -2.68
C GLY A 50 -8.11 9.20 -2.22
N SER A 51 -8.78 10.18 -1.64
CA SER A 51 -8.13 11.36 -1.10
C SER A 51 -7.66 11.07 0.32
N ILE A 52 -6.34 11.10 0.52
CA ILE A 52 -5.72 10.97 1.83
C ILE A 52 -5.27 12.37 2.26
N PRO A 53 -5.53 12.81 3.51
CA PRO A 53 -5.07 14.10 4.00
C PRO A 53 -3.55 14.27 3.83
N ALA A 54 -3.11 15.45 3.42
CA ALA A 54 -1.69 15.71 3.08
C ALA A 54 -0.72 15.36 4.22
N ALA A 55 -1.06 15.71 5.46
CA ALA A 55 -0.25 15.39 6.63
C ALA A 55 -0.02 13.86 6.80
N HIS A 56 -1.04 13.06 6.52
CA HIS A 56 -0.93 11.60 6.54
C HIS A 56 -0.08 11.08 5.38
N VAL A 57 -0.16 11.70 4.20
CA VAL A 57 0.70 11.36 3.06
C VAL A 57 2.17 11.61 3.37
N GLU A 58 2.49 12.70 4.07
CA GLU A 58 3.86 13.00 4.50
C GLU A 58 4.39 11.93 5.49
N GLN A 59 3.58 11.54 6.47
CA GLN A 59 3.92 10.47 7.40
C GLN A 59 4.18 9.13 6.69
N ILE A 60 3.34 8.78 5.71
CA ILE A 60 3.52 7.58 4.89
C ILE A 60 4.83 7.68 4.09
N ALA A 61 5.09 8.82 3.46
CA ALA A 61 6.30 9.02 2.67
C ALA A 61 7.57 8.90 3.52
N GLU A 62 7.56 9.42 4.74
CA GLU A 62 8.68 9.30 5.67
C GLU A 62 8.93 7.85 6.11
N ALA A 63 7.86 7.12 6.42
CA ALA A 63 7.96 5.69 6.74
C ALA A 63 8.58 4.89 5.59
N LEU A 64 8.15 5.14 4.34
CA LEU A 64 8.70 4.49 3.15
C LEU A 64 10.18 4.81 2.92
N ARG A 65 10.61 6.06 3.15
CA ARG A 65 12.03 6.44 3.09
C ARG A 65 12.85 5.70 4.14
N SER A 66 12.35 5.63 5.37
CA SER A 66 13.00 4.96 6.51
C SER A 66 13.18 3.46 6.28
N THR A 67 12.22 2.79 5.64
CA THR A 67 12.37 1.37 5.27
C THR A 67 13.44 1.17 4.19
N ARG A 68 13.55 2.10 3.24
CA ARG A 68 14.54 2.02 2.15
C ARG A 68 15.97 2.17 2.65
N THR A 69 16.21 3.10 3.55
CA THR A 69 17.52 3.34 4.16
C THR A 69 17.96 2.20 5.08
N HIS A 70 17.04 1.49 5.74
CA HIS A 70 17.38 0.28 6.51
C HIS A 70 17.90 -0.84 5.60
N ARG A 71 17.25 -1.07 4.46
CA ARG A 71 17.66 -2.11 3.49
C ARG A 71 19.03 -1.83 2.86
N GLU A 72 19.37 -0.56 2.62
CA GLU A 72 20.68 -0.15 2.09
C GLU A 72 21.81 -0.34 3.12
N ARG A 73 21.54 -0.14 4.41
CA ARG A 73 22.51 -0.39 5.50
C ARG A 73 22.77 -1.87 5.74
N ASP A 74 21.74 -2.71 5.66
CA ASP A 74 21.90 -4.18 5.75
C ASP A 74 22.59 -4.78 4.51
N SER A 75 22.60 -4.04 3.39
CA SER A 75 23.29 -4.42 2.15
C SER A 75 24.72 -3.86 2.06
N GLY A 76 25.21 -3.21 3.13
CA GLY A 76 26.53 -2.58 3.21
C GLY A 76 27.68 -3.58 3.37
N ALA A 77 28.38 -3.78 2.25
CA ALA A 77 29.68 -4.39 2.05
C ALA A 77 30.71 -4.30 3.21
N LEU A 78 31.49 -5.39 3.36
CA LEU A 78 32.77 -5.37 4.08
C LEU A 78 33.68 -4.25 3.53
N PRO A 79 34.32 -3.45 4.40
CA PRO A 79 35.41 -2.60 3.97
C PRO A 79 36.64 -3.47 3.65
N THR A 80 37.13 -3.37 2.40
CA THR A 80 38.52 -3.76 2.03
C THR A 80 39.54 -2.87 2.70
#